data_AF-E9NVZ3-F1
#
_entry.id   AF-E9NVZ3-F1
#
_cell.length_a   1.000
_cell.length_b   1.000
_cell.length_c   1.000
_cell.angle_alpha   90.00
_cell.angle_beta   90.00
_cell.angle_gamma   90.00
#
_symmetry.space_group_name_H-M   'P 1'
#
loop_
_entity.id
_entity.type
_entity.pdbx_description
1 polymer ?
#
loop_
_entity_poly.entity_id
_entity_poly.type
_entity_poly.pdbx_seq_one_letter_code
_entity_poly.pdbx_strand_id
1 'polypeptide(L)'
;RPCISTSRRVVKAGAAVFGGDSKKASWVKLASACHISSVAPFQRSFTTTSKKVDKVVTRAMAESSDGKPVSGLPINLKGKRAFIAGIADDNGYGWAIAKSLAAAGAEILVGTWVPALNIFETSLRRGKFDESRVLPDGSLMEITKVYPLDAVYDKPEDVPEDVKTNKRYAGSSDWTVQEAAESVKKDFGSIDILVHSLANGPEVSKPLLETSRNGYLAALSASSYSYVSLLKHFLPIMNPGGSSLSLTYIASERIIPGYGGGMSSAKAALESDTKVLAFEAGRKHRIRVNTISAGPLRSRAAKAIGFIDTMIEYSVANAPLQKELSADEVGNTAAFLA
;
A
#
# COMPACT_ATOMS: atom_id res chain seq x y z
N ARG A 1 -30.96 55.01 -38.17
CA ARG A 1 -29.64 55.66 -38.32
C ARG A 1 -28.55 54.58 -38.15
N PRO A 2 -27.97 54.08 -39.25
CA PRO A 2 -26.84 53.15 -39.25
C PRO A 2 -25.50 53.88 -39.52
N CYS A 3 -24.37 53.25 -39.18
CA CYS A 3 -23.07 53.22 -39.91
C CYS A 3 -21.96 52.63 -39.02
N ILE A 4 -21.35 51.47 -39.34
CA ILE A 4 -20.13 51.25 -40.17
C ILE A 4 -18.84 51.63 -39.38
N SER A 5 -17.72 50.88 -39.30
CA SER A 5 -17.12 49.84 -40.15
C SER A 5 -16.15 48.91 -39.39
N THR A 6 -15.90 47.77 -40.02
CA THR A 6 -14.81 46.81 -39.88
C THR A 6 -13.45 47.29 -40.41
N SER A 7 -12.32 46.76 -39.91
CA SER A 7 -11.31 46.14 -40.80
C SER A 7 -10.40 45.14 -40.09
N ARG A 8 -10.25 43.96 -40.70
CA ARG A 8 -9.15 43.00 -40.50
C ARG A 8 -7.96 43.44 -41.37
N ARG A 9 -6.73 43.25 -40.89
CA ARG A 9 -5.58 43.01 -41.78
C ARG A 9 -4.60 42.01 -41.15
N VAL A 10 -4.41 40.91 -41.87
CA VAL A 10 -3.33 39.93 -41.71
C VAL A 10 -2.20 40.36 -42.66
N VAL A 11 -0.94 40.37 -42.22
CA VAL A 11 0.24 40.29 -43.10
C VAL A 11 1.34 39.42 -42.44
N LYS A 12 1.99 38.65 -43.31
CA LYS A 12 2.92 37.52 -43.13
C LYS A 12 4.32 37.86 -42.57
N ALA A 13 4.99 36.77 -42.17
CA ALA A 13 6.39 36.60 -41.82
C ALA A 13 7.42 37.11 -42.87
N GLY A 14 8.62 37.43 -42.38
CA GLY A 14 9.83 37.62 -43.16
C GLY A 14 11.08 37.45 -42.30
N ALA A 15 11.92 36.47 -42.64
CA ALA A 15 13.25 36.27 -42.09
C ALA A 15 14.24 37.31 -42.64
N ALA A 16 15.25 37.69 -41.86
CA ALA A 16 16.44 38.37 -42.35
C ALA A 16 17.68 37.79 -41.66
N VAL A 17 18.65 37.42 -42.48
CA VAL A 17 19.92 36.80 -42.11
C VAL A 17 21.05 37.48 -42.91
N PHE A 18 22.16 37.67 -42.21
CA PHE A 18 23.56 37.91 -42.59
C PHE A 18 24.11 39.29 -43.01
N GLY A 19 25.30 39.53 -42.43
CA GLY A 19 26.28 40.61 -42.64
C GLY A 19 26.85 41.00 -41.27
N GLY A 20 27.97 40.50 -40.74
CA GLY A 20 29.18 40.00 -41.38
C GLY A 20 30.25 41.08 -41.27
N ASP A 21 30.93 41.20 -40.13
CA ASP A 21 32.31 41.70 -40.16
C ASP A 21 33.17 41.27 -38.97
N SER A 22 34.44 41.08 -39.29
CA SER A 22 35.40 40.22 -38.61
C SER A 22 36.41 41.00 -37.78
N LYS A 23 36.70 40.57 -36.54
CA LYS A 23 38.04 40.76 -35.92
C LYS A 23 38.40 39.56 -35.04
N LYS A 24 39.53 38.94 -35.40
CA LYS A 24 40.20 37.82 -34.76
C LYS A 24 40.61 38.19 -33.33
N ALA A 25 40.33 37.31 -32.36
CA ALA A 25 41.03 37.26 -31.09
C ALA A 25 41.33 35.80 -30.70
N SER A 26 42.61 35.61 -30.40
CA SER A 26 43.35 34.41 -30.00
C SER A 26 42.61 33.44 -29.06
N TRP A 27 42.57 32.17 -29.44
CA TRP A 27 42.20 31.04 -28.58
C TRP A 27 43.44 30.51 -27.87
N VAL A 28 43.57 30.80 -26.58
CA VAL A 28 44.51 30.11 -25.67
C VAL A 28 43.86 29.90 -24.31
N LYS A 29 43.80 28.62 -23.91
CA LYS A 29 43.61 28.07 -22.55
C LYS A 29 42.27 28.31 -21.85
N LEU A 30 41.47 27.24 -21.78
CA LEU A 30 40.87 26.75 -20.54
C LEU A 30 40.81 25.21 -20.63
N ALA A 31 41.89 24.56 -20.19
CA ALA A 31 41.95 23.12 -20.07
C ALA A 31 41.15 22.68 -18.83
N SER A 32 40.18 21.80 -19.05
CA SER A 32 39.41 21.11 -18.03
C SER A 32 40.31 20.12 -17.29
N ALA A 33 40.44 20.25 -15.97
CA ALA A 33 41.14 19.30 -15.13
C ALA A 33 40.16 18.21 -14.66
N CYS A 34 40.01 17.16 -15.47
CA CYS A 34 39.41 15.90 -15.03
C CYS A 34 40.51 15.08 -14.33
N HIS A 35 40.50 15.02 -13.00
CA HIS A 35 41.33 14.07 -12.27
C HIS A 35 40.74 12.66 -12.43
N ILE A 36 41.29 11.90 -13.37
CA ILE A 36 41.14 10.45 -13.46
C ILE A 36 42.18 9.85 -12.52
N SER A 37 41.77 9.36 -11.36
CA SER A 37 42.61 8.52 -10.51
C SER A 37 42.63 7.10 -11.08
N SER A 38 43.79 6.67 -11.56
CA SER A 38 44.08 5.28 -11.91
C SER A 38 44.21 4.44 -10.64
N VAL A 39 43.33 3.45 -10.47
CA VAL A 39 43.49 2.40 -9.46
C VAL A 39 43.83 1.11 -10.19
N ALA A 40 45.04 0.62 -9.95
CA ALA A 40 45.58 -0.62 -10.53
C ALA A 40 44.73 -1.85 -10.12
N PRO A 41 44.63 -2.88 -10.96
CA PRO A 41 43.88 -4.08 -10.64
C PRO A 41 44.60 -4.89 -9.56
N PHE A 42 43.96 -5.00 -8.39
CA PHE A 42 44.43 -5.84 -7.30
C PHE A 42 44.01 -7.30 -7.58
N GLN A 43 44.84 -8.05 -8.30
CA GLN A 43 44.67 -9.50 -8.43
C GLN A 43 45.03 -10.18 -7.09
N ARG A 44 44.02 -10.61 -6.33
CA ARG A 44 44.19 -11.62 -5.27
C ARG A 44 43.60 -12.95 -5.75
N SER A 45 44.49 -13.92 -5.91
CA SER A 45 44.17 -15.34 -6.04
C SER A 45 43.45 -15.80 -4.76
N PHE A 46 42.19 -16.23 -4.88
CA PHE A 46 41.47 -16.89 -3.79
C PHE A 46 41.80 -18.39 -3.83
N THR A 47 42.69 -18.84 -2.95
CA THR A 47 42.80 -20.25 -2.59
C THR A 47 41.72 -20.56 -1.53
N THR A 48 40.78 -21.43 -1.86
CA THR A 48 39.74 -21.93 -0.97
C THR A 48 40.33 -22.91 0.05
N THR A 49 40.50 -22.45 1.29
CA THR A 49 40.61 -23.32 2.46
C THR A 49 39.33 -23.25 3.27
N SER A 50 38.60 -24.36 3.34
CA SER A 50 37.41 -24.54 4.16
C SER A 50 37.78 -24.39 5.64
N LYS A 51 37.31 -23.31 6.28
CA LYS A 51 37.31 -23.19 7.74
C LYS A 51 35.87 -23.33 8.23
N LYS A 52 35.63 -24.34 9.07
CA LYS A 52 34.39 -24.48 9.83
C LYS A 52 34.18 -23.20 10.64
N VAL A 53 33.07 -22.52 10.41
CA VAL A 53 32.62 -21.39 11.22
C VAL A 53 31.79 -21.98 12.34
N ASP A 54 32.30 -21.90 13.57
CA ASP A 54 31.53 -22.23 14.77
C ASP A 54 30.38 -21.23 14.91
N LYS A 55 29.17 -21.77 14.81
CA LYS A 55 27.91 -21.03 14.85
C LYS A 55 27.64 -20.61 16.30
N VAL A 56 28.12 -19.43 16.71
CA VAL A 56 27.70 -18.82 17.97
C VAL A 56 26.27 -18.33 17.79
N VAL A 57 25.33 -19.13 18.29
CA VAL A 57 23.90 -18.78 18.34
C VAL A 57 23.68 -17.87 19.54
N THR A 58 23.63 -16.56 19.31
CA THR A 58 23.09 -15.63 20.30
C THR A 58 21.57 -15.77 20.29
N ARG A 59 21.05 -16.64 21.14
CA ARG A 59 19.61 -16.87 21.32
C ARG A 59 19.00 -15.62 21.97
N ALA A 60 18.39 -14.75 21.17
CA ALA A 60 17.47 -13.74 21.70
C ALA A 60 16.29 -14.50 22.33
N MET A 61 16.13 -14.39 23.65
CA MET A 61 15.04 -15.01 24.39
C MET A 61 13.73 -14.31 24.02
N ALA A 62 13.03 -14.82 23.02
CA ALA A 62 11.58 -14.75 22.99
C ALA A 62 11.11 -16.11 23.49
N GLU A 63 10.86 -16.22 24.80
CA GLU A 63 10.10 -17.35 25.33
C GLU A 63 8.76 -17.39 24.62
N SER A 64 8.34 -18.60 24.22
CA SER A 64 6.94 -18.87 23.90
C SER A 64 6.11 -18.46 25.12
N SER A 65 5.28 -17.42 25.00
CA SER A 65 4.46 -16.95 26.10
C SER A 65 3.38 -17.99 26.43
N ASP A 66 3.67 -18.81 27.44
CA ASP A 66 2.66 -19.57 28.17
C ASP A 66 1.65 -18.59 28.76
N GLY A 67 0.48 -18.48 28.13
CA GLY A 67 -0.85 -18.19 28.70
C GLY A 67 -1.02 -17.02 29.69
N LYS A 68 -0.01 -16.19 29.95
CA LYS A 68 -0.10 -15.06 30.88
C LYS A 68 -0.35 -13.77 30.11
N PRO A 69 -1.32 -12.94 30.51
CA PRO A 69 -1.51 -11.63 29.90
C PRO A 69 -0.23 -10.82 30.10
N VAL A 70 0.32 -10.33 28.99
CA VAL A 70 1.54 -9.52 28.99
C VAL A 70 1.29 -8.30 29.89
N SER A 71 2.11 -8.12 30.92
CA SER A 71 2.02 -6.99 31.84
C SER A 71 2.46 -5.69 31.15
N GLY A 72 1.54 -5.04 30.45
CA GLY A 72 1.74 -3.75 29.78
C GLY A 72 0.50 -2.86 29.89
N LEU A 73 0.66 -1.57 29.60
CA LEU A 73 -0.48 -0.64 29.51
C LEU A 73 -1.39 -1.08 28.35
N PRO A 74 -2.70 -1.33 28.58
CA PRO A 74 -3.55 -1.90 27.55
C PRO A 74 -3.80 -0.91 26.40
N ILE A 75 -3.75 -1.41 25.17
CA ILE A 75 -4.32 -0.72 24.00
C ILE A 75 -5.84 -0.82 24.12
N ASN A 76 -6.52 0.31 24.30
CA ASN A 76 -7.97 0.35 24.51
C ASN A 76 -8.67 1.06 23.35
N LEU A 77 -9.33 0.28 22.51
CA LEU A 77 -10.17 0.74 21.40
C LEU A 77 -11.66 0.47 21.66
N LYS A 78 -12.07 0.26 22.92
CA LYS A 78 -13.49 0.09 23.25
C LYS A 78 -14.31 1.31 22.83
N GLY A 79 -15.41 1.04 22.15
CA GLY A 79 -16.29 2.08 21.60
C GLY A 79 -15.73 2.77 20.35
N LYS A 80 -14.62 2.27 19.79
CA LYS A 80 -14.08 2.70 18.50
C LYS A 80 -14.56 1.78 17.39
N ARG A 81 -14.72 2.34 16.19
CA ARG A 81 -15.12 1.58 15.00
C ARG A 81 -14.05 1.66 13.92
N ALA A 82 -13.69 0.50 13.38
CA ALA A 82 -12.71 0.38 12.32
C ALA A 82 -13.35 -0.08 11.01
N PHE A 83 -13.01 0.57 9.90
CA PHE A 83 -13.28 0.07 8.55
C PHE A 83 -11.98 -0.45 7.92
N ILE A 84 -11.92 -1.75 7.62
CA ILE A 84 -10.74 -2.40 7.03
C ILE A 84 -11.03 -2.77 5.59
N ALA A 85 -10.43 -2.04 4.65
CA ALA A 85 -10.50 -2.31 3.22
C ALA A 85 -9.44 -3.34 2.81
N GLY A 86 -9.85 -4.44 2.16
CA GLY A 86 -8.93 -5.42 1.58
C GLY A 86 -8.84 -6.77 2.29
N ILE A 87 -9.89 -7.20 3.00
CA ILE A 87 -9.98 -8.57 3.52
C ILE A 87 -10.76 -9.42 2.53
N ALA A 88 -10.24 -10.60 2.20
CA ALA A 88 -10.89 -11.57 1.31
C ALA A 88 -10.75 -13.02 1.80
N ASP A 89 -9.89 -13.25 2.79
CA ASP A 89 -9.63 -14.50 3.50
C ASP A 89 -8.88 -14.20 4.81
N ASP A 90 -8.51 -15.23 5.55
CA ASP A 90 -7.85 -15.16 6.85
C ASP A 90 -6.31 -15.24 6.83
N ASN A 91 -5.70 -15.15 5.64
CA ASN A 91 -4.24 -15.33 5.47
C ASN A 91 -3.48 -14.01 5.24
N GLY A 92 -4.21 -12.89 5.09
CA GLY A 92 -3.65 -11.57 4.81
C GLY A 92 -3.40 -10.73 6.07
N TYR A 93 -2.61 -9.67 5.90
CA TYR A 93 -2.41 -8.68 6.98
C TYR A 93 -3.71 -7.99 7.40
N GLY A 94 -4.65 -7.75 6.49
CA GLY A 94 -5.94 -7.14 6.82
C GLY A 94 -6.72 -7.95 7.87
N TRP A 95 -6.67 -9.28 7.79
CA TRP A 95 -7.28 -10.16 8.79
C TRP A 95 -6.59 -10.04 10.15
N ALA A 96 -5.26 -10.09 10.18
CA ALA A 96 -4.50 -9.95 11.42
C ALA A 96 -4.69 -8.57 12.08
N ILE A 97 -4.78 -7.50 11.29
CA ILE A 97 -5.10 -6.17 11.79
C ILE A 97 -6.51 -6.13 12.38
N ALA A 98 -7.52 -6.68 11.68
CA ALA A 98 -8.88 -6.78 12.22
C ALA A 98 -8.92 -7.53 13.55
N LYS A 99 -8.16 -8.64 13.66
CA LYS A 99 -8.05 -9.44 14.88
C LYS A 99 -7.43 -8.65 16.04
N SER A 100 -6.33 -7.95 15.82
CA SER A 100 -5.70 -7.12 16.86
C SER A 100 -6.57 -5.92 17.28
N LEU A 101 -7.29 -5.30 16.34
CA LEU A 101 -8.23 -4.22 16.65
C LEU A 101 -9.43 -4.73 17.47
N ALA A 102 -9.97 -5.89 17.11
CA ALA A 102 -11.06 -6.55 17.85
C ALA A 102 -10.60 -6.93 19.26
N ALA A 103 -9.40 -7.50 19.41
CA ALA A 103 -8.81 -7.81 20.72
C ALA A 103 -8.63 -6.57 21.62
N ALA A 104 -8.38 -5.40 21.01
CA ALA A 104 -8.33 -4.12 21.71
C ALA A 104 -9.73 -3.51 21.99
N GLY A 105 -10.81 -4.14 21.51
CA GLY A 105 -12.21 -3.76 21.76
C GLY A 105 -12.88 -2.92 20.67
N ALA A 106 -12.27 -2.79 19.49
CA ALA A 106 -12.88 -2.06 18.38
C ALA A 106 -14.00 -2.87 17.70
N GLU A 107 -15.03 -2.19 17.23
CA GLU A 107 -16.04 -2.73 16.33
C GLU A 107 -15.50 -2.82 14.90
N ILE A 108 -15.70 -3.95 14.22
CA ILE A 108 -15.02 -4.28 12.96
C ILE A 108 -15.99 -4.25 11.77
N LEU A 109 -15.74 -3.33 10.84
CA LEU A 109 -16.35 -3.28 9.51
C LEU A 109 -15.33 -3.68 8.45
N VAL A 110 -15.76 -4.43 7.45
CA VAL A 110 -14.85 -4.98 6.43
C VAL A 110 -15.29 -4.60 5.02
N GLY A 111 -14.37 -4.03 4.23
CA GLY A 111 -14.53 -3.88 2.78
C GLY A 111 -13.89 -5.05 2.05
N THR A 112 -14.70 -5.87 1.39
CA THR A 112 -14.27 -7.07 0.65
C THR A 112 -14.38 -6.85 -0.85
N TRP A 113 -13.34 -7.24 -1.60
CA TRP A 113 -13.34 -7.12 -3.06
C TRP A 113 -14.51 -7.89 -3.68
N VAL A 114 -15.30 -7.24 -4.54
CA VAL A 114 -16.58 -7.79 -5.05
C VAL A 114 -16.44 -9.21 -5.63
N PRO A 115 -15.44 -9.52 -6.49
CA PRO A 115 -15.19 -10.88 -6.96
C PRO A 115 -14.87 -11.94 -5.89
N ALA A 116 -14.45 -11.54 -4.69
CA ALA A 116 -14.15 -12.42 -3.56
C ALA A 116 -15.27 -12.45 -2.49
N LEU A 117 -16.30 -11.60 -2.61
CA LEU A 117 -17.32 -11.41 -1.58
C LEU A 117 -18.05 -12.71 -1.22
N ASN A 118 -18.67 -13.35 -2.21
CA ASN A 118 -19.49 -14.55 -2.00
C ASN A 118 -18.71 -15.68 -1.31
N ILE A 119 -17.46 -15.90 -1.73
CA ILE A 119 -16.63 -16.98 -1.16
C ILE A 119 -16.19 -16.63 0.26
N PHE A 120 -15.89 -15.36 0.54
CA PHE A 120 -15.54 -14.88 1.87
C PHE A 120 -16.72 -15.03 2.83
N GLU A 121 -17.88 -14.48 2.50
CA GLU A 121 -19.08 -14.55 3.34
C GLU A 121 -19.57 -15.99 3.55
N THR A 122 -19.53 -16.81 2.50
CA THR A 122 -19.89 -18.24 2.61
C THR A 122 -18.92 -18.98 3.54
N SER A 123 -17.62 -18.69 3.46
CA SER A 123 -16.62 -19.33 4.32
C SER A 123 -16.77 -18.90 5.77
N LEU A 124 -17.01 -17.60 6.01
CA LEU A 124 -17.28 -17.03 7.33
C LEU A 124 -18.54 -17.67 7.95
N ARG A 125 -19.65 -17.73 7.21
CA ARG A 125 -20.92 -18.31 7.69
C ARG A 125 -20.82 -19.80 7.99
N ARG A 126 -19.98 -20.52 7.25
CA ARG A 126 -19.73 -21.96 7.45
C ARG A 126 -18.72 -22.26 8.55
N GLY A 127 -18.23 -21.26 9.27
CA GLY A 127 -17.26 -21.42 10.35
C GLY A 127 -15.85 -21.79 9.89
N LYS A 128 -15.53 -21.63 8.59
CA LYS A 128 -14.18 -21.97 8.08
C LYS A 128 -13.07 -21.09 8.67
N PHE A 129 -13.43 -19.93 9.21
CA PHE A 129 -12.50 -18.99 9.84
C PHE A 129 -12.60 -19.02 11.37
N ASP A 130 -13.34 -19.94 11.98
CA ASP A 130 -13.58 -19.89 13.43
C ASP A 130 -12.28 -20.04 14.24
N GLU A 131 -11.37 -20.93 13.81
CA GLU A 131 -10.05 -21.05 14.42
C GLU A 131 -9.22 -19.77 14.29
N SER A 132 -9.24 -19.12 13.11
CA SER A 132 -8.50 -17.88 12.87
C SER A 132 -9.15 -16.64 13.50
N ARG A 133 -10.40 -16.75 13.95
CA ARG A 133 -11.14 -15.72 14.70
C ARG A 133 -10.84 -15.73 16.20
N VAL A 134 -10.27 -16.79 16.77
CA VAL A 134 -10.02 -16.89 18.22
C VAL A 134 -9.11 -15.76 18.70
N LEU A 135 -9.63 -14.90 19.58
CA LEU A 135 -8.94 -13.80 20.23
C LEU A 135 -8.14 -14.27 21.45
N PRO A 136 -7.21 -13.45 21.98
CA PRO A 136 -6.40 -13.82 23.15
C PRO A 136 -7.20 -14.14 24.41
N ASP A 137 -8.42 -13.62 24.55
CA ASP A 137 -9.33 -13.90 25.67
C ASP A 137 -10.17 -15.17 25.47
N GLY A 138 -9.96 -15.89 24.36
CA GLY A 138 -10.70 -17.10 24.00
C GLY A 138 -12.04 -16.85 23.30
N SER A 139 -12.48 -15.59 23.16
CA SER A 139 -13.67 -15.24 22.38
C SER A 139 -13.38 -15.28 20.88
N LEU A 140 -14.41 -15.20 20.04
CA LEU A 140 -14.25 -15.09 18.58
C LEU A 140 -14.36 -13.63 18.15
N MET A 141 -13.46 -13.20 17.27
CA MET A 141 -13.60 -11.95 16.53
C MET A 141 -14.96 -11.91 15.83
N GLU A 142 -15.71 -10.84 16.05
CA GLU A 142 -16.95 -10.55 15.34
C GLU A 142 -16.69 -9.53 14.24
N ILE A 143 -17.16 -9.84 13.02
CA ILE A 143 -17.23 -8.88 11.92
C ILE A 143 -18.66 -8.36 11.91
N THR A 144 -18.86 -7.12 12.31
CA THR A 144 -20.19 -6.51 12.45
C THR A 144 -20.90 -6.41 11.09
N LYS A 145 -20.18 -5.98 10.06
CA LYS A 145 -20.71 -5.92 8.69
C LYS A 145 -19.62 -6.03 7.63
N VAL A 146 -19.93 -6.76 6.58
CA VAL A 146 -19.13 -6.86 5.35
C VAL A 146 -19.78 -5.96 4.29
N TYR A 147 -18.97 -5.14 3.65
CA TYR A 147 -19.34 -4.29 2.54
C TYR A 147 -18.65 -4.79 1.27
N PRO A 148 -19.38 -4.94 0.15
CA PRO A 148 -18.73 -5.09 -1.14
C PRO A 148 -17.94 -3.80 -1.45
N LEU A 149 -16.75 -3.94 -2.01
CA LEU A 149 -15.89 -2.80 -2.32
C LEU A 149 -15.04 -3.09 -3.55
N ASP A 150 -14.95 -2.14 -4.48
CA ASP A 150 -13.87 -2.10 -5.46
C ASP A 150 -13.24 -0.71 -5.48
N ALA A 151 -12.06 -0.63 -4.88
CA ALA A 151 -11.40 0.65 -4.59
C ALA A 151 -10.71 1.30 -5.80
N VAL A 152 -10.85 0.72 -7.01
CA VAL A 152 -10.40 1.36 -8.25
C VAL A 152 -11.47 2.28 -8.87
N TYR A 153 -12.71 2.23 -8.36
CA TYR A 153 -13.82 3.06 -8.81
C TYR A 153 -14.31 3.95 -7.67
N ASP A 154 -14.20 5.25 -7.84
CA ASP A 154 -14.62 6.21 -6.82
C ASP A 154 -16.15 6.30 -6.77
N LYS A 155 -16.79 6.31 -7.95
CA LYS A 155 -18.23 6.52 -8.11
C LYS A 155 -18.86 5.61 -9.18
N PRO A 156 -20.20 5.44 -9.18
CA PRO A 156 -20.89 4.61 -10.16
C PRO A 156 -20.69 5.03 -11.62
N GLU A 157 -20.51 6.32 -11.88
CA GLU A 157 -20.21 6.85 -13.21
C GLU A 157 -18.82 6.45 -13.73
N ASP A 158 -17.87 6.13 -12.84
CA ASP A 158 -16.51 5.72 -13.22
C ASP A 158 -16.44 4.26 -13.67
N VAL A 159 -17.51 3.49 -13.43
CA VAL A 159 -17.54 2.05 -13.69
C VAL A 159 -17.84 1.76 -15.18
N PRO A 160 -16.93 1.08 -15.89
CA PRO A 160 -17.16 0.63 -17.27
C PRO A 160 -18.33 -0.35 -17.41
N GLU A 161 -18.98 -0.35 -18.57
CA GLU A 161 -20.17 -1.20 -18.80
C GLU A 161 -19.86 -2.71 -18.75
N ASP A 162 -18.66 -3.12 -19.17
CA ASP A 162 -18.20 -4.51 -19.08
C ASP A 162 -18.02 -4.98 -17.63
N VAL A 163 -17.68 -4.07 -16.72
CA VAL A 163 -17.60 -4.35 -15.28
C VAL A 163 -19.00 -4.41 -14.66
N LYS A 164 -19.90 -3.49 -15.01
CA LYS A 164 -21.31 -3.50 -14.55
C LYS A 164 -22.03 -4.80 -14.92
N THR A 165 -21.83 -5.26 -16.15
CA THR A 165 -22.47 -6.47 -16.68
C THR A 165 -21.76 -7.77 -16.27
N ASN A 166 -20.60 -7.69 -15.62
CA ASN A 166 -19.91 -8.86 -15.11
C ASN A 166 -20.73 -9.54 -14.02
N LYS A 167 -20.95 -10.86 -14.14
CA LYS A 167 -21.75 -11.66 -13.20
C LYS A 167 -21.32 -11.52 -11.73
N ARG A 168 -20.04 -11.25 -11.47
CA ARG A 168 -19.53 -11.08 -10.10
C ARG A 168 -19.96 -9.75 -9.48
N TYR A 169 -20.08 -8.69 -10.30
CA TYR A 169 -20.48 -7.36 -9.85
C TYR A 169 -21.99 -7.16 -9.91
N ALA A 170 -22.67 -7.76 -10.90
CA ALA A 170 -24.13 -7.65 -11.06
C ALA A 170 -24.94 -8.18 -9.86
N GLY A 171 -24.34 -9.05 -9.02
CA GLY A 171 -24.96 -9.58 -7.80
C GLY A 171 -24.80 -8.70 -6.57
N SER A 172 -24.16 -7.54 -6.68
CA SER A 172 -23.92 -6.62 -5.55
C SER A 172 -24.13 -5.17 -5.98
N SER A 173 -24.56 -4.33 -5.04
CA SER A 173 -24.67 -2.88 -5.22
C SER A 173 -23.73 -2.15 -4.26
N ASP A 174 -23.65 -0.83 -4.41
CA ASP A 174 -23.04 0.08 -3.44
C ASP A 174 -21.56 -0.22 -3.13
N TRP A 175 -20.81 -0.63 -4.15
CA TRP A 175 -19.45 -1.14 -4.01
C TRP A 175 -18.37 -0.18 -4.49
N THR A 176 -18.73 0.96 -5.08
CA THR A 176 -17.75 2.03 -5.32
C THR A 176 -17.34 2.69 -4.00
N VAL A 177 -16.19 3.38 -3.97
CA VAL A 177 -15.67 3.95 -2.72
C VAL A 177 -16.65 4.94 -2.09
N GLN A 178 -17.31 5.78 -2.90
CA GLN A 178 -18.32 6.72 -2.43
C GLN A 178 -19.52 5.98 -1.81
N GLU A 179 -20.09 5.01 -2.51
CA GLU A 179 -21.28 4.29 -2.05
C GLU A 179 -21.01 3.47 -0.79
N ALA A 180 -19.81 2.86 -0.68
CA ALA A 180 -19.42 2.14 0.52
C ALA A 180 -19.30 3.09 1.73
N ALA A 181 -18.71 4.27 1.55
CA ALA A 181 -18.63 5.29 2.60
C ALA A 181 -20.03 5.81 3.01
N GLU A 182 -20.91 6.03 2.05
CA GLU A 182 -22.30 6.44 2.29
C GLU A 182 -23.11 5.36 3.00
N SER A 183 -22.89 4.08 2.66
CA SER A 183 -23.51 2.94 3.32
C SER A 183 -23.04 2.84 4.78
N VAL A 184 -21.74 2.95 5.04
CA VAL A 184 -21.20 3.00 6.42
C VAL A 184 -21.77 4.18 7.20
N LYS A 185 -21.87 5.36 6.59
CA LYS A 185 -22.49 6.54 7.22
C LYS A 185 -23.95 6.27 7.59
N LYS A 186 -24.72 5.65 6.69
CA LYS A 186 -26.14 5.34 6.92
C LYS A 186 -26.31 4.33 8.05
N ASP A 187 -25.49 3.29 8.08
CA ASP A 187 -25.61 2.19 9.03
C ASP A 187 -25.09 2.56 10.43
N PHE A 188 -24.01 3.34 10.49
CA PHE A 188 -23.20 3.50 11.71
C PHE A 188 -22.90 4.96 12.08
N GLY A 189 -23.18 5.91 11.19
CA GLY A 189 -22.92 7.35 11.39
C GLY A 189 -21.46 7.74 11.19
N SER A 190 -20.55 7.15 11.96
CA SER A 190 -19.12 7.46 11.92
C SER A 190 -18.21 6.24 12.17
N ILE A 191 -16.93 6.43 11.84
CA ILE A 191 -15.82 5.52 12.18
C ILE A 191 -14.71 6.29 12.89
N ASP A 192 -13.77 5.58 13.51
CA ASP A 192 -12.59 6.16 14.14
C ASP A 192 -11.30 5.74 13.41
N ILE A 193 -11.28 4.55 12.83
CA ILE A 193 -10.08 3.93 12.26
C ILE A 193 -10.35 3.50 10.81
N LEU A 194 -9.48 3.89 9.89
CA LEU A 194 -9.50 3.46 8.50
C LEU A 194 -8.24 2.65 8.17
N VAL A 195 -8.40 1.40 7.76
CA VAL A 195 -7.27 0.53 7.37
C VAL A 195 -7.32 0.24 5.89
N HIS A 196 -6.21 0.50 5.19
CA HIS A 196 -5.98 0.14 3.80
C HIS A 196 -5.01 -1.04 3.71
N SER A 197 -5.55 -2.22 3.46
CA SER A 197 -4.79 -3.48 3.34
C SER A 197 -5.03 -4.14 1.98
N LEU A 198 -5.06 -3.35 0.91
CA LEU A 198 -5.23 -3.83 -0.45
C LEU A 198 -4.11 -3.36 -1.38
N ALA A 199 -3.82 -4.18 -2.39
CA ALA A 199 -2.90 -3.87 -3.47
C ALA A 199 -3.20 -4.81 -4.65
N ASN A 200 -3.04 -4.31 -5.87
CA ASN A 200 -3.16 -5.11 -7.08
C ASN A 200 -2.26 -4.54 -8.17
N GLY A 201 -1.65 -5.42 -8.95
CA GLY A 201 -0.76 -5.06 -10.04
C GLY A 201 -0.83 -6.13 -11.14
N PRO A 202 -1.48 -5.86 -12.29
CA PRO A 202 -1.75 -6.89 -13.30
C PRO A 202 -0.48 -7.43 -13.97
N GLU A 203 0.62 -6.68 -13.93
CA GLU A 203 1.90 -7.02 -14.56
C GLU A 203 3.03 -7.22 -13.53
N VAL A 204 2.70 -7.52 -12.26
CA VAL A 204 3.67 -7.57 -11.15
C VAL A 204 4.88 -8.48 -11.39
N SER A 205 4.73 -9.52 -12.21
CA SER A 205 5.83 -10.44 -12.56
C SER A 205 6.78 -9.89 -13.62
N LYS A 206 6.43 -8.80 -14.31
CA LYS A 206 7.27 -8.21 -15.35
C LYS A 206 8.29 -7.22 -14.78
N PRO A 207 9.54 -7.21 -15.26
CA PRO A 207 10.47 -6.12 -14.98
C PRO A 207 9.90 -4.76 -15.35
N LEU A 208 10.34 -3.70 -14.67
CA LEU A 208 9.83 -2.34 -14.93
C LEU A 208 10.08 -1.88 -16.38
N LEU A 209 11.19 -2.31 -16.99
CA LEU A 209 11.52 -2.01 -18.39
C LEU A 209 10.55 -2.62 -19.42
N GLU A 210 9.81 -3.66 -19.02
CA GLU A 210 8.83 -4.38 -19.86
C GLU A 210 7.39 -4.10 -19.46
N THR A 211 7.19 -3.32 -18.40
CA THR A 211 5.87 -2.99 -17.86
C THR A 211 5.17 -2.01 -18.80
N SER A 212 3.95 -2.34 -19.23
CA SER A 212 3.17 -1.43 -20.06
C SER A 212 2.71 -0.20 -19.26
N ARG A 213 2.44 0.92 -19.95
CA ARG A 213 1.85 2.10 -19.31
C ARG A 213 0.54 1.78 -18.59
N ASN A 214 -0.31 0.93 -19.19
CA ASN A 214 -1.60 0.57 -18.62
C ASN A 214 -1.43 -0.29 -17.35
N GLY A 215 -0.54 -1.28 -17.39
CA GLY A 215 -0.24 -2.11 -16.22
C GLY A 215 0.34 -1.29 -15.06
N TYR A 216 1.26 -0.37 -15.37
CA TYR A 216 1.84 0.55 -14.39
C TYR A 216 0.77 1.43 -13.73
N LEU A 217 -0.08 2.10 -14.53
CA LEU A 217 -1.12 2.98 -14.01
C LEU A 217 -2.20 2.21 -13.25
N ALA A 218 -2.53 0.99 -13.67
CA ALA A 218 -3.44 0.11 -12.91
C ALA A 218 -2.86 -0.24 -11.52
N ALA A 219 -1.55 -0.50 -11.43
CA ALA A 219 -0.90 -0.75 -10.16
C ALA A 219 -0.96 0.46 -9.21
N LEU A 220 -0.68 1.67 -9.71
CA LEU A 220 -0.80 2.91 -8.91
C LEU A 220 -2.25 3.21 -8.52
N SER A 221 -3.20 3.03 -9.44
CA SER A 221 -4.63 3.25 -9.20
C SER A 221 -5.11 2.37 -8.05
N ALA A 222 -4.87 1.05 -8.14
CA ALA A 222 -5.34 0.11 -7.14
C ALA A 222 -4.54 0.12 -5.83
N SER A 223 -3.25 0.47 -5.85
CA SER A 223 -2.35 0.28 -4.69
C SER A 223 -1.88 1.57 -4.01
N SER A 224 -2.15 2.74 -4.59
CA SER A 224 -1.80 4.06 -4.04
C SER A 224 -3.02 4.98 -4.02
N TYR A 225 -3.61 5.26 -5.20
CA TYR A 225 -4.72 6.22 -5.30
C TYR A 225 -5.96 5.74 -4.56
N SER A 226 -6.21 4.43 -4.53
CA SER A 226 -7.27 3.82 -3.72
C SER A 226 -7.19 4.23 -2.23
N TYR A 227 -6.00 4.45 -1.66
CA TYR A 227 -5.86 4.95 -0.29
C TYR A 227 -6.27 6.42 -0.18
N VAL A 228 -5.85 7.26 -1.14
CA VAL A 228 -6.26 8.66 -1.23
C VAL A 228 -7.79 8.77 -1.35
N SER A 229 -8.40 7.96 -2.22
CA SER A 229 -9.85 7.92 -2.42
C SER A 229 -10.60 7.46 -1.18
N LEU A 230 -10.17 6.35 -0.56
CA LEU A 230 -10.77 5.86 0.68
C LEU A 230 -10.70 6.92 1.77
N LEU A 231 -9.53 7.52 2.02
CA LEU A 231 -9.41 8.56 3.03
C LEU A 231 -10.31 9.75 2.69
N LYS A 232 -10.31 10.26 1.44
CA LYS A 232 -11.16 11.38 1.01
C LYS A 232 -12.65 11.15 1.29
N HIS A 233 -13.18 9.97 0.99
CA HIS A 233 -14.62 9.69 1.12
C HIS A 233 -15.03 9.34 2.55
N PHE A 234 -14.13 8.73 3.33
CA PHE A 234 -14.41 8.43 4.73
C PHE A 234 -14.12 9.60 5.69
N LEU A 235 -13.25 10.55 5.32
CA LEU A 235 -12.86 11.68 6.18
C LEU A 235 -14.05 12.47 6.77
N PRO A 236 -15.14 12.74 6.03
CA PRO A 236 -16.32 13.45 6.57
C PRO A 236 -17.05 12.68 7.68
N ILE A 237 -16.82 11.38 7.80
CA ILE A 237 -17.44 10.50 8.80
C ILE A 237 -16.41 9.90 9.78
N MET A 238 -15.16 10.38 9.76
CA MET A 238 -14.15 10.02 10.74
C MET A 238 -14.23 10.95 11.96
N ASN A 239 -14.30 10.39 13.16
CA ASN A 239 -14.29 11.16 14.40
C ASN A 239 -12.91 11.84 14.60
N PRO A 240 -12.85 13.12 15.02
CA PRO A 240 -11.60 13.77 15.37
C PRO A 240 -10.80 13.00 16.42
N GLY A 241 -9.48 12.89 16.23
CA GLY A 241 -8.62 12.01 17.04
C GLY A 241 -8.51 10.58 16.50
N GLY A 242 -9.28 10.25 15.46
CA GLY A 242 -9.13 9.01 14.70
C GLY A 242 -7.83 8.91 13.91
N SER A 243 -7.66 7.78 13.24
CA SER A 243 -6.44 7.46 12.50
C SER A 243 -6.72 6.66 11.23
N SER A 244 -5.76 6.70 10.31
CA SER A 244 -5.73 5.80 9.18
C SER A 244 -4.36 5.16 9.05
N LEU A 245 -4.34 3.92 8.58
CA LEU A 245 -3.13 3.16 8.33
C LEU A 245 -3.17 2.45 6.97
N SER A 246 -2.02 2.34 6.33
CA SER A 246 -1.83 1.55 5.11
C SER A 246 -0.64 0.58 5.27
N LEU A 247 -0.50 -0.35 4.33
CA LEU A 247 0.64 -1.26 4.26
C LEU A 247 1.51 -0.99 3.03
N THR A 248 2.80 -0.77 3.28
CA THR A 248 3.82 -0.59 2.25
C THR A 248 4.87 -1.70 2.30
N TYR A 249 5.85 -1.65 1.41
CA TYR A 249 6.94 -2.63 1.31
C TYR A 249 8.21 -1.95 0.82
N ILE A 250 9.37 -2.37 1.35
CA ILE A 250 10.70 -1.76 1.16
C ILE A 250 11.16 -1.62 -0.30
N ALA A 251 10.49 -2.28 -1.25
CA ALA A 251 10.72 -2.07 -2.68
C ALA A 251 10.43 -0.64 -3.17
N SER A 252 9.76 0.18 -2.35
CA SER A 252 9.61 1.63 -2.54
C SER A 252 10.94 2.38 -2.44
N GLU A 253 11.83 1.94 -1.53
CA GLU A 253 13.07 2.64 -1.18
C GLU A 253 14.31 1.94 -1.72
N ARG A 254 14.23 0.62 -1.95
CA ARG A 254 15.34 -0.21 -2.39
C ARG A 254 14.98 -1.09 -3.58
N ILE A 255 15.99 -1.46 -4.36
CA ILE A 255 15.80 -2.33 -5.51
C ILE A 255 15.55 -3.76 -5.02
N ILE A 256 14.33 -4.25 -5.24
CA ILE A 256 13.93 -5.65 -4.98
C ILE A 256 13.53 -6.30 -6.32
N PRO A 257 14.43 -7.06 -6.96
CA PRO A 257 14.09 -7.81 -8.17
C PRO A 257 12.89 -8.74 -7.96
N GLY A 258 12.03 -8.85 -8.97
CA GLY A 258 10.77 -9.61 -8.88
C GLY A 258 9.56 -8.81 -8.40
N TYR A 259 9.75 -7.66 -7.72
CA TYR A 259 8.66 -6.76 -7.33
C TYR A 259 8.32 -5.76 -8.45
N GLY A 260 7.90 -6.31 -9.59
CA GLY A 260 7.76 -5.62 -10.87
C GLY A 260 6.39 -4.97 -11.12
N GLY A 261 6.05 -4.76 -12.39
CA GLY A 261 4.73 -4.26 -12.82
C GLY A 261 4.37 -2.85 -12.32
N GLY A 262 5.34 -2.07 -11.86
CA GLY A 262 5.12 -0.77 -11.21
C GLY A 262 4.72 -0.84 -9.74
N MET A 263 4.70 -2.02 -9.11
CA MET A 263 4.34 -2.16 -7.69
C MET A 263 5.31 -1.43 -6.75
N SER A 264 6.61 -1.45 -7.04
CA SER A 264 7.61 -0.63 -6.30
C SER A 264 7.26 0.85 -6.35
N SER A 265 6.94 1.38 -7.53
CA SER A 265 6.52 2.76 -7.71
C SER A 265 5.21 3.08 -6.98
N ALA A 266 4.23 2.16 -7.00
CA ALA A 266 2.99 2.34 -6.28
C ALA A 266 3.21 2.43 -4.75
N LYS A 267 4.14 1.64 -4.20
CA LYS A 267 4.51 1.72 -2.78
C LYS A 267 5.26 3.01 -2.44
N ALA A 268 6.14 3.48 -3.32
CA ALA A 268 6.78 4.78 -3.15
C ALA A 268 5.76 5.94 -3.17
N ALA A 269 4.77 5.89 -4.07
CA ALA A 269 3.67 6.85 -4.10
C ALA A 269 2.85 6.81 -2.81
N LEU A 270 2.47 5.62 -2.33
CA LEU A 270 1.72 5.44 -1.07
C LEU A 270 2.44 6.05 0.13
N GLU A 271 3.76 5.87 0.24
CA GLU A 271 4.58 6.45 1.33
C GLU A 271 4.74 7.96 1.22
N SER A 272 4.83 8.50 0.00
CA SER A 272 4.81 9.94 -0.24
C SER A 272 3.45 10.53 0.16
N ASP A 273 2.37 9.94 -0.33
CA ASP A 273 0.99 10.38 -0.07
C ASP A 273 0.65 10.27 1.42
N THR A 274 1.18 9.29 2.14
CA THR A 274 1.04 9.19 3.60
C THR A 274 1.50 10.47 4.31
N LYS A 275 2.63 11.06 3.89
CA LYS A 275 3.17 12.30 4.48
C LYS A 275 2.30 13.51 4.15
N VAL A 276 1.85 13.61 2.90
CA VAL A 276 0.99 14.71 2.43
C VAL A 276 -0.36 14.65 3.13
N LEU A 277 -1.01 13.49 3.13
CA LEU A 277 -2.30 13.26 3.77
C LEU A 277 -2.24 13.43 5.29
N ALA A 278 -1.14 13.07 5.95
CA ALA A 278 -0.95 13.35 7.37
C ALA A 278 -1.03 14.85 7.68
N PHE A 279 -0.44 15.70 6.82
CA PHE A 279 -0.54 17.15 6.96
C PHE A 279 -1.97 17.62 6.69
N GLU A 280 -2.57 17.24 5.56
CA GLU A 280 -3.88 17.73 5.15
C GLU A 280 -5.01 17.26 6.09
N ALA A 281 -5.10 15.95 6.35
CA ALA A 281 -6.11 15.36 7.22
C ALA A 281 -5.87 15.73 8.69
N GLY A 282 -4.62 15.85 9.12
CA GLY A 282 -4.26 16.30 10.46
C GLY A 282 -4.71 17.73 10.73
N ARG A 283 -4.45 18.66 9.80
CA ARG A 283 -4.86 20.07 9.93
C ARG A 283 -6.37 20.26 9.83
N LYS A 284 -7.02 19.53 8.91
CA LYS A 284 -8.45 19.74 8.61
C LYS A 284 -9.39 18.97 9.54
N HIS A 285 -9.04 17.74 9.90
CA HIS A 285 -9.94 16.81 10.63
C HIS A 285 -9.35 16.23 11.92
N ARG A 286 -8.10 16.57 12.28
CA ARG A 286 -7.38 15.97 13.43
C ARG A 286 -7.27 14.45 13.31
N ILE A 287 -6.96 13.97 12.10
CA ILE A 287 -6.76 12.55 11.80
C ILE A 287 -5.27 12.28 11.61
N ARG A 288 -4.77 11.21 12.25
CA ARG A 288 -3.40 10.71 12.03
C ARG A 288 -3.38 9.80 10.81
N VAL A 289 -2.27 9.82 10.06
CA VAL A 289 -2.10 9.02 8.84
C VAL A 289 -0.71 8.39 8.92
N ASN A 290 -0.64 7.06 8.91
CA ASN A 290 0.60 6.30 8.99
C ASN A 290 0.62 5.16 7.97
N THR A 291 1.81 4.59 7.74
CA THR A 291 1.97 3.38 6.92
C THR A 291 2.97 2.45 7.58
N ILE A 292 2.77 1.14 7.44
CA ILE A 292 3.67 0.11 7.98
C ILE A 292 4.39 -0.55 6.81
N SER A 293 5.72 -0.45 6.78
CA SER A 293 6.56 -1.22 5.85
C SER A 293 6.76 -2.62 6.42
N ALA A 294 5.93 -3.55 5.99
CA ALA A 294 5.91 -4.91 6.54
C ALA A 294 6.94 -5.82 5.82
N GLY A 295 7.38 -6.86 6.52
CA GLY A 295 8.19 -7.93 5.94
C GLY A 295 7.36 -8.91 5.07
N PRO A 296 7.99 -9.96 4.55
CA PRO A 296 7.30 -10.96 3.73
C PRO A 296 6.38 -11.87 4.57
N LEU A 297 5.16 -12.11 4.08
CA LEU A 297 4.16 -13.02 4.67
C LEU A 297 3.50 -13.84 3.56
N ARG A 298 3.22 -15.13 3.80
CA ARG A 298 2.56 -16.07 2.86
C ARG A 298 1.04 -15.80 2.69
N SER A 299 0.67 -14.58 2.30
CA SER A 299 -0.73 -14.24 1.98
C SER A 299 -1.18 -14.75 0.61
N ARG A 300 -2.48 -14.67 0.30
CA ARG A 300 -3.03 -15.00 -1.02
C ARG A 300 -2.35 -14.22 -2.15
N ALA A 301 -2.17 -12.91 -1.99
CA ALA A 301 -1.51 -12.07 -2.99
C ALA A 301 -0.04 -12.48 -3.17
N ALA A 302 0.67 -12.73 -2.07
CA ALA A 302 2.09 -13.05 -2.12
C ALA A 302 2.37 -14.40 -2.80
N LYS A 303 1.51 -15.41 -2.57
CA LYS A 303 1.58 -16.72 -3.25
C LYS A 303 1.45 -16.59 -4.77
N ALA A 304 0.70 -15.62 -5.27
CA ALA A 304 0.49 -15.41 -6.70
C ALA A 304 1.73 -14.85 -7.44
N ILE A 305 2.65 -14.20 -6.71
CA ILE A 305 3.86 -13.58 -7.30
C ILE A 305 5.01 -14.59 -7.42
N GLY A 306 4.92 -15.75 -6.75
CA GLY A 306 5.80 -16.90 -6.97
C GLY A 306 7.22 -16.82 -6.36
N PHE A 307 7.63 -15.69 -5.78
CA PHE A 307 8.95 -15.54 -5.13
C PHE A 307 8.89 -15.27 -3.61
N ILE A 308 7.70 -15.34 -3.00
CA ILE A 308 7.52 -15.01 -1.58
C ILE A 308 8.33 -15.91 -0.65
N ASP A 309 8.41 -17.21 -0.92
CA ASP A 309 9.15 -18.15 -0.07
C ASP A 309 10.65 -17.83 -0.05
N THR A 310 11.23 -17.47 -1.21
CA THR A 310 12.62 -16.99 -1.29
C THR A 310 12.84 -15.74 -0.43
N MET A 311 11.88 -14.81 -0.39
CA MET A 311 12.00 -13.60 0.43
C MET A 311 11.87 -13.89 1.93
N ILE A 312 11.04 -14.86 2.31
CA ILE A 312 10.92 -15.30 3.71
C ILE A 312 12.25 -15.90 4.16
N GLU A 313 12.79 -16.84 3.40
CA GLU A 313 14.09 -17.46 3.70
C GLU A 313 15.22 -16.42 3.76
N TYR A 314 15.25 -15.50 2.79
CA TYR A 314 16.21 -14.40 2.78
C TYR A 314 16.08 -13.54 4.03
N SER A 315 14.85 -13.17 4.43
CA SER A 315 14.62 -12.36 5.62
C SER A 315 15.08 -13.09 6.89
N VAL A 316 14.73 -14.36 7.05
CA VAL A 316 15.14 -15.16 8.23
C VAL A 316 16.65 -15.28 8.33
N ALA A 317 17.33 -15.51 7.21
CA ALA A 317 18.78 -15.68 7.18
C ALA A 317 19.56 -14.38 7.44
N ASN A 318 19.01 -13.23 7.04
CA ASN A 318 19.74 -11.96 6.99
C ASN A 318 19.23 -10.87 7.95
N ALA A 319 18.05 -11.03 8.55
CA ALA A 319 17.53 -10.07 9.52
C ALA A 319 18.35 -10.11 10.82
N PRO A 320 18.50 -8.96 11.52
CA PRO A 320 19.11 -8.93 12.85
C PRO A 320 18.42 -9.86 13.86
N LEU A 321 17.10 -10.04 13.72
CA LEU A 321 16.32 -11.04 14.46
C LEU A 321 15.98 -12.20 13.52
N GLN A 322 16.65 -13.33 13.70
CA GLN A 322 16.50 -14.53 12.87
C GLN A 322 15.22 -15.30 13.20
N LYS A 323 14.08 -14.76 12.78
CA LYS A 323 12.76 -15.41 12.90
C LYS A 323 11.86 -15.05 11.72
N GLU A 324 10.86 -15.90 11.45
CA GLU A 324 9.79 -15.54 10.52
C GLU A 324 8.90 -14.44 11.11
N LEU A 325 8.38 -13.57 10.24
CA LEU A 325 7.39 -12.56 10.61
C LEU A 325 6.01 -13.21 10.72
N SER A 326 5.34 -13.00 11.85
CA SER A 326 3.94 -13.39 12.02
C SER A 326 3.00 -12.24 11.63
N ALA A 327 1.80 -12.57 11.15
CA ALA A 327 0.80 -11.55 10.80
C ALA A 327 0.36 -10.74 12.04
N ASP A 328 0.31 -11.38 13.22
CA ASP A 328 -0.05 -10.77 14.50
C ASP A 328 0.91 -9.64 14.90
N GLU A 329 2.19 -9.69 14.52
CA GLU A 329 3.13 -8.60 14.80
C GLU A 329 2.77 -7.31 14.06
N VAL A 330 2.33 -7.44 12.81
CA VAL A 330 1.82 -6.31 12.01
C VAL A 330 0.47 -5.86 12.54
N GLY A 331 -0.40 -6.79 12.92
CA GLY A 331 -1.69 -6.48 13.54
C GLY A 331 -1.55 -5.69 14.85
N ASN A 332 -0.66 -6.11 15.74
CA ASN A 332 -0.39 -5.45 17.02
C ASN A 332 0.23 -4.07 16.83
N THR A 333 1.12 -3.93 15.84
CA THR A 333 1.67 -2.61 15.45
C THR A 333 0.56 -1.69 14.95
N ALA A 334 -0.34 -2.21 14.10
CA ALA A 334 -1.47 -1.44 13.60
C ALA A 334 -2.43 -1.01 14.71
N ALA A 335 -2.71 -1.89 15.67
CA ALA A 335 -3.55 -1.56 16.82
C ALA A 335 -2.91 -0.49 17.73
N PHE A 336 -1.59 -0.51 17.90
CA PHE A 336 -0.87 0.55 18.62
C PHE A 336 -0.90 1.90 17.88
N LEU A 337 -0.83 1.88 16.54
CA LEU A 337 -0.87 3.08 15.72
C LEU A 337 -2.29 3.62 15.52
N ALA A 338 -3.32 2.82 15.75
CA ALA A 338 -4.73 3.20 15.61
C ALA A 338 -5.17 4.25 16.65
#